data_AF-A0A1M6ZEK9-F1
#
_entry.id   AF-A0A1M6ZEK9-F1
#
_cell.length_a   1.000
_cell.length_b   1.000
_cell.length_c   1.000
_cell.angle_alpha   90.00
_cell.angle_beta   90.00
_cell.angle_gamma   90.00
#
_symmetry.space_group_name_H-M   'P 1'
#
loop_
_entity.id
_entity.type
_entity.pdbx_description
1 polymer ?
#
loop_
_entity_poly.entity_id
_entity_poly.type
_entity_poly.pdbx_seq_one_letter_code
_entity_poly.pdbx_strand_id
1 'polypeptide(L)'
;MKYFLVALMPALIPIVLSLVFVLVLRSICIRIQRPREQRGDTYTPLSPTLQWMNTAGSILLATNEGNFRYMAGIYYPGNENKPEIVDSIKRSLWDYWGIQGHESAMDAMTRLVHSGMRVWYGEEMAKLEIIYHGYSEEELIEAAKLENPKADEDSFLPKMMMAYRRYGENALLGWDMGRAAYILQWCYFVGYVSMEEVLEIGVEAGKKAQQYFQNWEEMMESYLLGGQFWQREDASDPNSMTAKRWKIYEALWKGQKPYKMIPYTTIPFDTPLSKEIMTDKYGIMPAYQKHYKTENS
;
A
#
# COMPACT_ATOMS: atom_id res chain seq x y z
N MET A 1 -2.93 20.97 -64.44
CA MET A 1 -2.54 20.18 -63.26
C MET A 1 -3.01 20.78 -61.93
N LYS A 2 -2.73 22.07 -61.62
CA LYS A 2 -3.21 22.73 -60.38
C LYS A 2 -4.74 22.73 -60.21
N TYR A 3 -5.51 23.01 -61.25
CA TYR A 3 -6.98 23.05 -61.20
C TYR A 3 -7.65 21.69 -60.94
N PHE A 4 -7.02 20.61 -61.40
CA PHE A 4 -7.53 19.24 -61.21
C PHE A 4 -7.39 18.78 -59.75
N LEU A 5 -6.28 19.15 -59.11
CA LEU A 5 -6.04 18.89 -57.68
C LEU A 5 -7.02 19.64 -56.79
N VAL A 6 -7.30 20.91 -57.07
CA VAL A 6 -8.25 21.73 -56.29
C VAL A 6 -9.68 21.20 -56.38
N ALA A 7 -10.09 20.66 -57.54
CA ALA A 7 -11.42 20.05 -57.71
C ALA A 7 -11.59 18.71 -56.98
N LEU A 8 -10.51 17.94 -56.79
CA LEU A 8 -10.52 16.64 -56.11
C LEU A 8 -10.31 16.74 -54.59
N MET A 9 -9.77 17.85 -54.09
CA MET A 9 -9.54 18.09 -52.65
C MET A 9 -10.77 17.86 -51.76
N PRO A 10 -11.98 18.37 -52.06
CA PRO A 10 -13.14 18.15 -51.19
C PRO A 10 -13.59 16.68 -51.13
N ALA A 11 -13.24 15.84 -52.11
CA ALA A 11 -13.50 14.40 -52.08
C ALA A 11 -12.36 13.62 -51.39
N LEU A 12 -11.11 14.05 -51.52
CA LEU A 12 -9.94 13.39 -50.94
C LEU A 12 -9.83 13.57 -49.42
N ILE A 13 -10.17 14.75 -48.91
CA ILE A 13 -10.12 15.06 -47.47
C ILE A 13 -10.95 14.06 -46.63
N PRO A 14 -12.25 13.81 -46.92
CA PRO A 14 -13.04 12.86 -46.14
C PRO A 14 -12.54 11.42 -46.26
N ILE A 15 -11.97 11.02 -47.41
CA ILE A 15 -11.37 9.69 -47.58
C ILE A 15 -10.15 9.53 -46.68
N VAL A 16 -9.24 10.52 -46.67
CA VAL A 16 -8.05 10.49 -45.81
C VAL A 16 -8.43 10.49 -44.33
N LEU A 17 -9.40 11.32 -43.93
CA LEU A 17 -9.89 11.36 -42.54
C LEU A 17 -10.50 10.02 -42.12
N SER A 18 -11.29 9.39 -42.99
CA SER A 18 -11.87 8.08 -42.72
C SER A 18 -10.79 7.01 -42.58
N LEU A 19 -9.74 7.06 -43.41
CA LEU A 19 -8.63 6.11 -43.35
C LEU A 19 -7.81 6.28 -42.07
N VAL A 20 -7.53 7.52 -41.65
CA VAL A 20 -6.88 7.82 -40.37
C VAL A 20 -7.72 7.32 -39.20
N PHE A 21 -9.03 7.56 -39.22
CA PHE A 21 -9.95 7.10 -38.18
C PHE A 21 -9.97 5.57 -38.05
N VAL A 22 -10.01 4.85 -39.17
CA VAL A 22 -9.94 3.39 -39.19
C VAL A 22 -8.60 2.89 -38.66
N LEU A 23 -7.48 3.54 -39.01
CA LEU A 23 -6.16 3.17 -38.49
C LEU A 23 -6.06 3.42 -36.98
N VAL A 24 -6.63 4.52 -36.48
CA VAL A 24 -6.70 4.82 -35.04
C VAL A 24 -7.55 3.78 -34.31
N LEU A 25 -8.76 3.47 -34.81
CA LEU A 25 -9.61 2.43 -34.22
C LEU A 25 -8.93 1.06 -34.24
N ARG A 26 -8.26 0.70 -35.33
CA ARG A 26 -7.51 -0.56 -35.41
C ARG A 26 -6.37 -0.59 -34.41
N SER A 27 -5.67 0.54 -34.21
CA SER A 27 -4.61 0.68 -33.21
C SER A 27 -5.15 0.51 -31.78
N ILE A 28 -6.30 1.11 -31.49
CA ILE A 28 -7.02 0.97 -30.22
C ILE A 28 -7.46 -0.48 -30.02
N CYS A 29 -8.06 -1.11 -31.04
CA CYS A 29 -8.52 -2.49 -30.97
C CYS A 29 -7.36 -3.47 -30.75
N ILE A 30 -6.25 -3.30 -31.47
CA ILE A 30 -5.01 -4.06 -31.25
C ILE A 30 -4.48 -3.85 -29.83
N ARG A 31 -4.50 -2.62 -29.30
CA ARG A 31 -4.08 -2.32 -27.92
C ARG A 31 -4.99 -2.99 -26.88
N ILE A 32 -6.30 -3.04 -27.14
CA ILE A 32 -7.31 -3.67 -26.25
C ILE A 32 -7.31 -5.20 -26.36
N GLN A 33 -6.92 -5.77 -27.49
CA GLN A 33 -6.91 -7.22 -27.71
C GLN A 33 -5.57 -7.89 -27.42
N ARG A 34 -4.46 -7.13 -27.30
CA ARG A 34 -3.18 -7.70 -26.88
C ARG A 34 -3.30 -8.35 -25.49
N PRO A 35 -2.81 -9.58 -25.27
CA PRO A 35 -2.66 -10.16 -23.94
C PRO A 35 -1.90 -9.21 -23.01
N ARG A 36 -2.21 -9.18 -21.71
CA ARG A 36 -1.56 -8.31 -20.70
C ARG A 36 -0.03 -8.37 -20.79
N GLU A 37 0.52 -9.56 -21.00
CA GLU A 37 1.96 -9.84 -21.16
C GLU A 37 2.59 -9.17 -22.40
N GLN A 38 1.86 -9.01 -23.50
CA GLN A 38 2.34 -8.39 -24.75
C GLN A 38 2.07 -6.88 -24.83
N ARG A 39 1.28 -6.33 -23.91
CA ARG A 39 1.16 -4.88 -23.75
C ARG A 39 2.44 -4.27 -23.18
N GLY A 40 3.32 -5.10 -22.62
CA GLY A 40 4.38 -4.63 -21.72
C GLY A 40 3.68 -3.91 -20.58
N ASP A 41 3.16 -4.64 -19.60
CA ASP A 41 2.62 -4.00 -18.41
C ASP A 41 3.75 -3.27 -17.69
N THR A 42 4.02 -2.03 -18.09
CA THR A 42 5.18 -1.26 -17.67
C THR A 42 5.00 -0.62 -16.31
N TYR A 43 3.95 -0.98 -15.55
CA TYR A 43 3.57 -0.24 -14.36
C TYR A 43 4.51 -0.50 -13.17
N THR A 44 4.68 -1.77 -12.80
CA THR A 44 5.68 -2.20 -11.83
C THR A 44 6.48 -3.39 -12.37
N PRO A 45 7.80 -3.43 -12.17
CA PRO A 45 8.61 -4.61 -12.45
C PRO A 45 8.45 -5.72 -11.40
N LEU A 46 7.71 -5.48 -10.32
CA LEU A 46 7.62 -6.39 -9.18
C LEU A 46 6.85 -7.67 -9.50
N SER A 47 7.16 -8.76 -8.77
CA SER A 47 6.28 -9.93 -8.74
C SER A 47 4.92 -9.56 -8.13
N PRO A 48 3.84 -10.30 -8.43
CA PRO A 48 2.53 -10.05 -7.83
C PRO A 48 2.55 -10.02 -6.30
N THR A 49 3.30 -10.92 -5.65
CA THR A 49 3.46 -10.92 -4.18
C THR A 49 4.10 -9.63 -3.68
N LEU A 50 5.21 -9.19 -4.27
CA LEU A 50 5.92 -7.98 -3.83
C LEU A 50 5.11 -6.70 -4.14
N GLN A 51 4.38 -6.67 -5.25
CA GLN A 51 3.45 -5.58 -5.55
C GLN A 51 2.31 -5.54 -4.53
N TRP A 52 1.74 -6.69 -4.17
CA TRP A 52 0.71 -6.78 -3.13
C TRP A 52 1.25 -6.27 -1.78
N MET A 53 2.48 -6.64 -1.40
CA MET A 53 3.12 -6.16 -0.17
C MET A 53 3.33 -4.64 -0.17
N ASN A 54 3.77 -4.06 -1.29
CA ASN A 54 3.86 -2.60 -1.45
C ASN A 54 2.50 -1.91 -1.30
N THR A 55 1.44 -2.50 -1.85
CA THR A 55 0.07 -1.96 -1.75
C THR A 55 -0.49 -2.09 -0.34
N ALA A 56 -0.24 -3.20 0.35
CA ALA A 56 -0.61 -3.40 1.75
C ALA A 56 0.09 -2.41 2.70
N GLY A 57 1.35 -2.06 2.39
CA GLY A 57 2.14 -1.06 3.10
C GLY A 57 2.01 0.37 2.58
N SER A 58 1.04 0.66 1.71
CA SER A 58 1.03 1.87 0.87
C SER A 58 1.04 3.18 1.64
N ILE A 59 0.30 3.28 2.75
CA ILE A 59 0.21 4.50 3.56
C ILE A 59 1.58 4.80 4.19
N LEU A 60 2.29 3.78 4.68
CA LEU A 60 3.63 3.94 5.23
C LEU A 60 4.65 4.23 4.14
N LEU A 61 4.57 3.52 3.01
CA LEU A 61 5.42 3.76 1.84
C LEU A 61 5.30 5.21 1.35
N ALA A 62 4.07 5.72 1.23
CA ALA A 62 3.80 7.10 0.83
C ALA A 62 4.25 8.11 1.88
N THR A 63 4.08 7.81 3.17
CA THR A 63 4.57 8.66 4.27
C THR A 63 6.10 8.83 4.23
N ASN A 64 6.81 7.80 3.77
CA ASN A 64 8.27 7.83 3.57
C ASN A 64 8.67 8.30 2.16
N GLU A 65 7.77 8.92 1.40
CA GLU A 65 8.00 9.44 0.05
C GLU A 65 8.52 8.38 -0.94
N GLY A 66 8.20 7.10 -0.70
CA GLY A 66 8.65 5.97 -1.50
C GLY A 66 8.00 5.91 -2.89
N ASN A 67 8.70 5.27 -3.82
CA ASN A 67 8.17 5.03 -5.16
C ASN A 67 7.57 3.62 -5.25
N PHE A 68 6.25 3.54 -5.37
CA PHE A 68 5.47 2.30 -5.49
C PHE A 68 5.94 1.31 -6.57
N ARG A 69 6.67 1.79 -7.57
CA ARG A 69 7.28 0.96 -8.62
C ARG A 69 8.41 0.07 -8.09
N TYR A 70 9.06 0.45 -7.01
CA TYR A 70 10.20 -0.26 -6.45
C TYR A 70 9.81 -0.96 -5.17
N MET A 71 10.39 -2.14 -4.94
CA MET A 71 10.23 -2.86 -3.69
C MET A 71 10.57 -1.92 -2.52
N ALA A 72 9.74 -1.92 -1.48
CA ALA A 72 9.83 -1.02 -0.32
C ALA A 72 9.88 0.50 -0.62
N GLY A 73 9.58 0.92 -1.85
CA GLY A 73 9.71 2.30 -2.30
C GLY A 73 11.12 2.75 -2.68
N ILE A 74 12.15 1.92 -2.47
CA ILE A 74 13.57 2.35 -2.50
C ILE A 74 14.51 1.43 -3.30
N TYR A 75 14.11 0.20 -3.64
CA TYR A 75 14.95 -0.76 -4.36
C TYR A 75 15.07 -0.44 -5.85
N TYR A 76 15.89 0.56 -6.14
CA TYR A 76 16.45 0.78 -7.46
C TYR A 76 17.88 0.21 -7.48
N PRO A 77 18.28 -0.56 -8.51
CA PRO A 77 19.63 -1.10 -8.59
C PRO A 77 20.71 -0.04 -8.36
N GLY A 78 21.62 -0.29 -7.42
CA GLY A 78 22.69 0.61 -7.03
C GLY A 78 22.40 1.45 -5.78
N ASN A 79 21.15 1.53 -5.31
CA ASN A 79 20.83 2.23 -4.05
C ASN A 79 21.42 1.52 -2.82
N GLU A 80 21.64 0.21 -2.86
CA GLU A 80 22.31 -0.53 -1.81
C GLU A 80 23.80 -0.18 -1.67
N ASN A 81 24.40 0.41 -2.72
CA ASN A 81 25.79 0.85 -2.72
C ASN A 81 25.97 2.29 -2.20
N LYS A 82 24.87 2.94 -1.78
CA LYS A 82 24.84 4.32 -1.28
C LYS A 82 24.76 4.31 0.25
N PRO A 83 25.88 4.50 0.98
CA PRO A 83 25.91 4.39 2.42
C PRO A 83 24.91 5.32 3.12
N GLU A 84 24.67 6.51 2.58
CA GLU A 84 23.72 7.47 3.12
C GLU A 84 22.28 6.95 3.13
N ILE A 85 21.88 6.19 2.10
CA ILE A 85 20.55 5.57 2.03
C ILE A 85 20.49 4.39 2.99
N VAL A 86 21.48 3.50 2.93
CA VAL A 86 21.54 2.30 3.79
C VAL A 86 21.53 2.68 5.27
N ASP A 87 22.35 3.63 5.67
CA ASP A 87 22.45 4.09 7.06
C ASP A 87 21.19 4.81 7.52
N SER A 88 20.52 5.55 6.62
CA SER A 88 19.23 6.19 6.93
C SER A 88 18.13 5.16 7.24
N ILE A 89 18.06 4.09 6.44
CA ILE A 89 17.11 2.99 6.68
C ILE A 89 17.47 2.21 7.94
N LYS A 90 18.75 1.91 8.19
CA LYS A 90 19.20 1.25 9.44
C LYS A 90 18.85 2.08 10.67
N ARG A 91 19.07 3.40 10.65
CA ARG A 91 18.66 4.30 11.74
C ARG A 91 17.14 4.27 11.95
N SER A 92 16.36 4.33 10.87
CA SER A 92 14.89 4.29 10.97
C SER A 92 14.39 2.95 11.53
N LEU A 93 14.98 1.83 11.12
CA LEU A 93 14.69 0.50 11.66
C LEU A 93 15.04 0.41 13.15
N TRP A 94 16.13 1.03 13.58
CA TRP A 94 16.48 1.08 14.99
C TRP A 94 15.54 1.98 15.80
N ASP A 95 15.46 3.26 15.43
CA ASP A 95 14.80 4.31 16.23
C ASP A 95 13.29 4.07 16.39
N TYR A 96 12.63 3.53 15.35
CA TYR A 96 11.18 3.34 15.35
C TYR A 96 10.72 1.89 15.56
N TRP A 97 11.58 0.91 15.26
CA TRP A 97 11.21 -0.51 15.30
C TRP A 97 12.06 -1.36 16.24
N GLY A 98 13.17 -0.83 16.75
CA GLY A 98 14.10 -1.60 17.57
C GLY A 98 14.82 -2.71 16.81
N ILE A 99 14.94 -2.59 15.48
CA ILE A 99 15.53 -3.61 14.61
C ILE A 99 17.00 -3.25 14.29
N GLN A 100 17.93 -4.13 14.64
CA GLN A 100 19.38 -3.98 14.44
C GLN A 100 20.07 -5.21 13.83
N GLY A 101 19.30 -6.09 13.20
CA GLY A 101 19.83 -7.30 12.59
C GLY A 101 18.77 -8.36 12.41
N HIS A 102 19.20 -9.53 11.94
CA HIS A 102 18.35 -10.66 11.60
C HIS A 102 17.39 -11.06 12.73
N GLU A 103 17.91 -11.41 13.91
CA GLU A 103 17.09 -11.86 15.06
C GLU A 103 16.02 -10.84 15.46
N SER A 104 16.41 -9.56 15.59
CA SER A 104 15.46 -8.49 15.95
C SER A 104 14.42 -8.24 14.86
N ALA A 105 14.77 -8.45 13.58
CA ALA A 105 13.82 -8.34 12.47
C ALA A 105 12.81 -9.49 12.54
N MET A 106 13.27 -10.73 12.72
CA MET A 106 12.42 -11.91 12.82
C MET A 106 11.47 -11.81 14.03
N ASP A 107 11.96 -11.37 15.19
CA ASP A 107 11.13 -11.15 16.38
C ASP A 107 10.08 -10.04 16.15
N ALA A 108 10.49 -8.90 15.56
CA ALA A 108 9.55 -7.81 15.24
C ALA A 108 8.45 -8.26 14.26
N MET A 109 8.80 -9.00 13.22
CA MET A 109 7.84 -9.48 12.22
C MET A 109 6.93 -10.56 12.80
N THR A 110 7.47 -11.50 13.58
CA THR A 110 6.68 -12.51 14.30
C THR A 110 5.66 -11.84 15.22
N ARG A 111 6.09 -10.82 15.99
CA ARG A 111 5.17 -10.05 16.82
C ARG A 111 4.06 -9.41 16.00
N LEU A 112 4.36 -8.67 14.93
CA LEU A 112 3.33 -8.06 14.09
C LEU A 112 2.34 -9.10 13.54
N VAL A 113 2.85 -10.22 13.01
CA VAL A 113 2.05 -11.24 12.35
C VAL A 113 1.19 -12.05 13.32
N HIS A 114 1.64 -12.33 14.55
CA HIS A 114 0.93 -13.22 15.49
C HIS A 114 0.20 -12.51 16.62
N SER A 115 0.69 -11.38 17.12
CA SER A 115 0.07 -10.66 18.24
C SER A 115 -0.25 -9.22 17.87
N GLY A 116 0.75 -8.46 17.42
CA GLY A 116 0.62 -7.12 16.91
C GLY A 116 -0.01 -6.15 17.91
N MET A 117 -0.42 -4.98 17.41
CA MET A 117 -1.11 -3.99 18.24
C MET A 117 -2.55 -4.39 18.55
N ARG A 118 -3.15 -5.25 17.70
CA ARG A 118 -4.51 -5.74 17.87
C ARG A 118 -4.76 -6.42 19.23
N VAL A 119 -3.81 -7.18 19.77
CA VAL A 119 -3.97 -7.84 21.08
C VAL A 119 -4.12 -6.81 22.20
N TRP A 120 -3.25 -5.80 22.24
CA TRP A 120 -3.34 -4.72 23.25
C TRP A 120 -4.61 -3.90 23.09
N TYR A 121 -5.00 -3.62 21.86
CA TYR A 121 -6.28 -2.98 21.56
C TYR A 121 -7.45 -3.82 22.07
N GLY A 122 -7.46 -5.14 21.81
CA GLY A 122 -8.49 -6.04 22.30
C GLY A 122 -8.61 -6.06 23.82
N GLU A 123 -7.47 -6.14 24.53
CA GLU A 123 -7.43 -6.09 25.99
C GLU A 123 -7.95 -4.76 26.57
N GLU A 124 -7.60 -3.65 25.94
CA GLU A 124 -8.05 -2.33 26.37
C GLU A 124 -9.53 -2.13 26.11
N MET A 125 -9.99 -2.44 24.90
CA MET A 125 -11.40 -2.30 24.54
C MET A 125 -12.29 -3.25 25.32
N ALA A 126 -11.82 -4.44 25.69
CA ALA A 126 -12.54 -5.33 26.59
C ALA A 126 -12.80 -4.70 27.97
N LYS A 127 -11.85 -3.91 28.49
CA LYS A 127 -12.04 -3.18 29.76
C LYS A 127 -13.04 -2.04 29.59
N LEU A 128 -12.95 -1.29 28.49
CA LEU A 128 -13.89 -0.21 28.18
C LEU A 128 -15.31 -0.74 27.93
N GLU A 129 -15.45 -1.93 27.32
CA GLU A 129 -16.75 -2.57 27.11
C GLU A 129 -17.45 -2.96 28.42
N ILE A 130 -16.70 -3.20 29.51
CA ILE A 130 -17.29 -3.38 30.85
C ILE A 130 -17.86 -2.05 31.37
N ILE A 131 -17.18 -0.94 31.10
CA ILE A 131 -17.55 0.40 31.60
C ILE A 131 -18.73 0.96 30.80
N TYR A 132 -18.66 0.86 29.47
CA TYR A 132 -19.62 1.43 28.53
C TYR A 132 -20.56 0.36 27.95
N HIS A 133 -20.81 -0.70 28.71
CA HIS A 133 -21.63 -1.81 28.25
C HIS A 133 -23.01 -1.32 27.83
N GLY A 134 -23.41 -1.65 26.60
CA GLY A 134 -24.71 -1.27 26.05
C GLY A 134 -24.85 0.19 25.60
N TYR A 135 -23.82 1.04 25.78
CA TYR A 135 -23.86 2.41 25.28
C TYR A 135 -24.01 2.44 23.75
N SER A 136 -24.83 3.34 23.19
CA SER A 136 -24.84 3.62 21.75
C SER A 136 -23.61 4.43 21.33
N GLU A 137 -23.43 4.64 20.01
CA GLU A 137 -22.38 5.53 19.50
C GLU A 137 -22.57 6.97 20.01
N GLU A 138 -23.81 7.45 20.06
CA GLU A 138 -24.14 8.77 20.59
C GLU A 138 -23.81 8.89 22.08
N GLU A 139 -24.10 7.86 22.88
CA GLU A 139 -23.75 7.86 24.32
C GLU A 139 -22.24 7.82 24.54
N LEU A 140 -21.48 7.14 23.68
CA LEU A 140 -20.01 7.17 23.70
C LEU A 140 -19.46 8.56 23.32
N ILE A 141 -20.07 9.23 22.35
CA ILE A 141 -19.73 10.62 21.98
C ILE A 141 -19.98 11.56 23.16
N GLU A 142 -21.15 11.45 23.82
CA GLU A 142 -21.44 12.25 25.01
C GLU A 142 -20.47 11.97 26.17
N ALA A 143 -20.02 10.71 26.33
CA ALA A 143 -18.97 10.38 27.29
C ALA A 143 -17.62 11.02 26.91
N ALA A 144 -17.23 11.00 25.64
CA ALA A 144 -16.01 11.65 25.15
C ALA A 144 -16.04 13.17 25.31
N LYS A 145 -17.23 13.79 25.22
CA LYS A 145 -17.43 15.23 25.43
C LYS A 145 -17.09 15.74 26.82
N LEU A 146 -17.03 14.84 27.82
CA LEU A 146 -16.59 15.19 29.17
C LEU A 146 -15.12 15.62 29.22
N GLU A 147 -14.28 15.06 28.34
CA GLU A 147 -12.86 15.41 28.22
C GLU A 147 -12.60 16.41 27.09
N ASN A 148 -13.25 16.20 25.95
CA ASN A 148 -13.13 17.07 24.78
C ASN A 148 -14.53 17.52 24.32
N PRO A 149 -14.99 18.74 24.65
CA PRO A 149 -16.32 19.22 24.27
C PRO A 149 -16.64 19.23 22.77
N LYS A 150 -15.64 19.05 21.91
CA LYS A 150 -15.78 18.95 20.45
C LYS A 150 -15.78 17.50 19.94
N ALA A 151 -15.81 16.52 20.83
CA ALA A 151 -15.80 15.12 20.44
C ALA A 151 -17.02 14.76 19.57
N ASP A 152 -16.74 13.88 18.62
CA ASP A 152 -17.60 13.39 17.54
C ASP A 152 -17.34 11.88 17.33
N GLU A 153 -18.00 11.28 16.34
CA GLU A 153 -17.87 9.85 16.02
C GLU A 153 -16.44 9.41 15.68
N ASP A 154 -15.60 10.34 15.21
CA ASP A 154 -14.21 10.09 14.82
C ASP A 154 -13.20 10.35 15.95
N SER A 155 -13.70 10.76 17.12
CA SER A 155 -12.92 10.89 18.33
C SER A 155 -12.56 9.52 18.92
N PHE A 156 -11.49 9.46 19.71
CA PHE A 156 -10.84 8.21 20.11
C PHE A 156 -11.81 7.18 20.71
N LEU A 157 -12.55 7.56 21.76
CA LEU A 157 -13.43 6.64 22.48
C LEU A 157 -14.54 6.04 21.59
N PRO A 158 -15.42 6.82 20.95
CA PRO A 158 -16.48 6.26 20.10
C PRO A 158 -15.90 5.44 18.95
N LYS A 159 -14.86 5.95 18.27
CA LYS A 159 -14.27 5.27 17.12
C LYS A 159 -13.68 3.91 17.49
N MET A 160 -12.90 3.85 18.57
CA MET A 160 -12.25 2.61 19.01
C MET A 160 -13.27 1.58 19.52
N MET A 161 -14.29 2.00 20.27
CA MET A 161 -15.33 1.12 20.79
C MET A 161 -16.23 0.55 19.67
N MET A 162 -16.65 1.40 18.72
CA MET A 162 -17.49 0.95 17.61
C MET A 162 -16.74 -0.02 16.68
N ALA A 163 -15.46 0.24 16.42
CA ALA A 163 -14.61 -0.69 15.68
C ALA A 163 -14.46 -2.03 16.41
N TYR A 164 -14.27 -2.02 17.74
CA TYR A 164 -14.12 -3.22 18.55
C TYR A 164 -15.40 -4.07 18.56
N ARG A 165 -16.56 -3.44 18.72
CA ARG A 165 -17.85 -4.14 18.71
C ARG A 165 -18.15 -4.81 17.37
N ARG A 166 -17.68 -4.21 16.27
CA ARG A 166 -17.90 -4.72 14.92
C ARG A 166 -16.91 -5.83 14.53
N TYR A 167 -15.65 -5.71 14.94
CA TYR A 167 -14.54 -6.50 14.39
C TYR A 167 -13.68 -7.18 15.45
N GLY A 168 -14.00 -7.01 16.74
CA GLY A 168 -13.16 -7.43 17.86
C GLY A 168 -11.76 -6.81 17.77
N GLU A 169 -10.76 -7.52 18.29
CA GLU A 169 -9.36 -7.09 18.20
C GLU A 169 -8.87 -6.92 16.76
N ASN A 170 -9.42 -7.71 15.81
CA ASN A 170 -9.01 -7.68 14.41
C ASN A 170 -9.40 -6.39 13.68
N ALA A 171 -10.08 -5.45 14.34
CA ALA A 171 -10.23 -4.08 13.86
C ALA A 171 -8.87 -3.44 13.49
N LEU A 172 -7.77 -3.84 14.13
CA LEU A 172 -6.42 -3.35 13.84
C LEU A 172 -5.54 -4.32 13.03
N LEU A 173 -6.10 -5.38 12.44
CA LEU A 173 -5.31 -6.38 11.72
C LEU A 173 -4.58 -5.76 10.50
N GLY A 174 -5.23 -4.85 9.76
CA GLY A 174 -4.63 -4.18 8.60
C GLY A 174 -3.42 -3.32 8.97
N TRP A 175 -3.44 -2.71 10.16
CA TRP A 175 -2.31 -1.97 10.71
C TRP A 175 -1.09 -2.85 10.94
N ASP A 176 -1.29 -4.05 11.48
CA ASP A 176 -0.21 -4.99 11.74
C ASP A 176 0.32 -5.61 10.44
N MET A 177 -0.56 -6.11 9.58
CA MET A 177 -0.16 -6.79 8.34
C MET A 177 0.48 -5.83 7.33
N GLY A 178 -0.07 -4.61 7.17
CA GLY A 178 0.48 -3.60 6.26
C GLY A 178 1.88 -3.13 6.68
N ARG A 179 2.11 -2.96 8.00
CA ARG A 179 3.43 -2.62 8.54
C ARG A 179 4.42 -3.78 8.38
N ALA A 180 3.99 -5.02 8.64
CA ALA A 180 4.83 -6.19 8.41
C ALA A 180 5.25 -6.30 6.93
N ALA A 181 4.30 -6.15 6.00
CA ALA A 181 4.56 -6.21 4.57
C ALA A 181 5.56 -5.14 4.09
N TYR A 182 5.56 -3.95 4.69
CA TYR A 182 6.49 -2.88 4.31
C TYR A 182 7.87 -2.99 4.99
N ILE A 183 7.90 -3.13 6.33
CA ILE A 183 9.14 -3.08 7.11
C ILE A 183 10.02 -4.30 6.85
N LEU A 184 9.43 -5.45 6.57
CA LEU A 184 10.17 -6.63 6.15
C LEU A 184 11.00 -6.38 4.88
N GLN A 185 10.48 -5.61 3.93
CA GLN A 185 11.23 -5.23 2.73
C GLN A 185 12.36 -4.23 3.05
N TRP A 186 12.20 -3.34 4.03
CA TRP A 186 13.34 -2.52 4.51
C TRP A 186 14.40 -3.36 5.22
N CYS A 187 14.00 -4.39 5.97
CA CYS A 187 14.95 -5.31 6.59
C CYS A 187 15.77 -6.05 5.53
N TYR A 188 15.13 -6.48 4.44
CA TYR A 188 15.84 -7.06 3.30
C TYR A 188 16.84 -6.06 2.68
N PHE A 189 16.55 -4.74 2.73
CA PHE A 189 17.33 -3.73 1.99
C PHE A 189 18.70 -3.55 2.59
N VAL A 190 18.71 -3.56 3.93
CA VAL A 190 19.90 -3.40 4.74
C VAL A 190 20.60 -4.74 5.01
N GLY A 191 20.10 -5.84 4.41
CA GLY A 191 20.68 -7.18 4.49
C GLY A 191 20.40 -7.93 5.79
N TYR A 192 19.32 -7.62 6.50
CA TYR A 192 18.96 -8.29 7.75
C TYR A 192 18.19 -9.59 7.55
N VAL A 193 17.47 -9.74 6.44
CA VAL A 193 16.71 -10.95 6.10
C VAL A 193 17.00 -11.35 4.65
N SER A 194 16.66 -12.56 4.25
CA SER A 194 16.74 -13.04 2.86
C SER A 194 15.42 -12.83 2.10
N MET A 195 15.43 -13.01 0.77
CA MET A 195 14.19 -12.93 -0.02
C MET A 195 13.23 -14.08 0.31
N GLU A 196 13.75 -15.26 0.62
CA GLU A 196 12.95 -16.40 1.09
C GLU A 196 12.15 -16.03 2.34
N GLU A 197 12.79 -15.35 3.30
CA GLU A 197 12.15 -14.90 4.55
C GLU A 197 11.15 -13.77 4.30
N VAL A 198 11.48 -12.84 3.39
CA VAL A 198 10.55 -11.80 2.93
C VAL A 198 9.26 -12.43 2.41
N LEU A 199 9.37 -13.43 1.55
CA LEU A 199 8.22 -14.08 0.96
C LEU A 199 7.49 -15.01 1.94
N GLU A 200 8.20 -15.72 2.81
CA GLU A 200 7.59 -16.59 3.83
C GLU A 200 6.65 -15.78 4.75
N ILE A 201 7.19 -14.72 5.37
CA ILE A 201 6.45 -13.87 6.31
C ILE A 201 5.42 -13.00 5.55
N GLY A 202 5.82 -12.41 4.42
CA GLY A 202 4.94 -11.55 3.61
C GLY A 202 3.70 -12.29 3.10
N VAL A 203 3.86 -13.54 2.67
CA VAL A 203 2.74 -14.39 2.24
C VAL A 203 1.87 -14.80 3.43
N GLU A 204 2.44 -15.10 4.59
CA GLU A 204 1.64 -15.38 5.79
C GLU A 204 0.80 -14.17 6.20
N ALA A 205 1.42 -13.00 6.32
CA ALA A 205 0.73 -11.76 6.66
C ALA A 205 -0.37 -11.42 5.65
N GLY A 206 -0.06 -11.58 4.35
CA GLY A 206 -1.02 -11.34 3.28
C GLY A 206 -2.18 -12.30 3.28
N LYS A 207 -1.95 -13.59 3.55
CA LYS A 207 -3.03 -14.58 3.69
C LYS A 207 -3.93 -14.28 4.89
N LYS A 208 -3.38 -13.85 6.03
CA LYS A 208 -4.18 -13.43 7.18
C LYS A 208 -5.07 -12.23 6.84
N ALA A 209 -4.52 -11.24 6.14
CA ALA A 209 -5.31 -10.10 5.66
C ALA A 209 -6.41 -10.55 4.68
N GLN A 210 -6.08 -11.39 3.69
CA GLN A 210 -7.03 -11.90 2.69
C GLN A 210 -8.13 -12.80 3.27
N GLN A 211 -7.88 -13.44 4.41
CA GLN A 211 -8.89 -14.23 5.11
C GLN A 211 -9.90 -13.36 5.87
N TYR A 212 -9.50 -12.16 6.27
CA TYR A 212 -10.29 -11.31 7.16
C TYR A 212 -11.01 -10.18 6.42
N PHE A 213 -10.32 -9.51 5.51
CA PHE A 213 -10.86 -8.39 4.72
C PHE A 213 -11.36 -8.87 3.37
N GLN A 214 -12.34 -8.15 2.80
CA GLN A 214 -12.87 -8.45 1.47
C GLN A 214 -12.13 -7.70 0.37
N ASN A 215 -11.54 -6.55 0.69
CA ASN A 215 -10.94 -5.65 -0.29
C ASN A 215 -9.92 -4.70 0.36
N TRP A 216 -9.27 -3.88 -0.48
CA TRP A 216 -8.28 -2.90 -0.02
C TRP A 216 -8.87 -1.82 0.90
N GLU A 217 -10.12 -1.40 0.68
CA GLU A 217 -10.75 -0.34 1.48
C GLU A 217 -10.87 -0.78 2.95
N GLU A 218 -11.42 -1.97 3.20
CA GLU A 218 -11.53 -2.51 4.56
C GLU A 218 -10.16 -2.67 5.25
N MET A 219 -9.15 -3.17 4.51
CA MET A 219 -7.80 -3.31 5.06
C MET A 219 -7.18 -1.94 5.39
N MET A 220 -7.37 -0.93 4.54
CA MET A 220 -6.80 0.41 4.75
C MET A 220 -7.52 1.16 5.86
N GLU A 221 -8.84 1.00 6.01
CA GLU A 221 -9.58 1.49 7.18
C GLU A 221 -9.02 0.88 8.48
N SER A 222 -8.80 -0.44 8.49
CA SER A 222 -8.16 -1.12 9.63
C SER A 222 -6.74 -0.60 9.91
N TYR A 223 -5.97 -0.27 8.87
CA TYR A 223 -4.67 0.38 9.03
C TYR A 223 -4.80 1.78 9.67
N LEU A 224 -5.74 2.59 9.21
CA LEU A 224 -5.94 3.95 9.70
C LEU A 224 -6.43 3.96 11.16
N LEU A 225 -7.32 3.04 11.53
CA LEU A 225 -7.74 2.80 12.92
C LEU A 225 -6.55 2.47 13.82
N GLY A 226 -5.62 1.63 13.35
CA GLY A 226 -4.44 1.30 14.15
C GLY A 226 -3.49 2.47 14.33
N GLY A 227 -3.41 3.37 13.34
CA GLY A 227 -2.69 4.63 13.46
C GLY A 227 -3.29 5.55 14.52
N GLN A 228 -4.61 5.66 14.55
CA GLN A 228 -5.33 6.43 15.56
C GLN A 228 -5.14 5.85 16.96
N PHE A 229 -5.29 4.52 17.09
CA PHE A 229 -5.06 3.82 18.36
C PHE A 229 -3.63 4.05 18.88
N TRP A 230 -2.64 3.93 17.98
CA TRP A 230 -1.23 4.10 18.34
C TRP A 230 -0.90 5.49 18.88
N GLN A 231 -1.45 6.55 18.26
CA GLN A 231 -1.15 7.93 18.66
C GLN A 231 -2.01 8.45 19.79
N ARG A 232 -3.15 7.79 20.10
CA ARG A 232 -4.13 8.30 21.07
C ARG A 232 -4.68 9.67 20.67
N GLU A 233 -4.94 9.83 19.38
CA GLU A 233 -5.40 11.10 18.79
C GLU A 233 -6.85 11.01 18.31
N ASP A 234 -7.52 12.16 18.27
CA ASP A 234 -8.81 12.32 17.58
C ASP A 234 -8.54 12.57 16.09
N ALA A 235 -9.20 11.81 15.21
CA ALA A 235 -9.02 11.99 13.77
C ALA A 235 -9.57 13.34 13.26
N SER A 236 -10.43 14.00 14.04
CA SER A 236 -10.99 15.32 13.77
C SER A 236 -9.98 16.46 13.93
N ASP A 237 -8.84 16.26 14.63
CA ASP A 237 -7.75 17.24 14.62
C ASP A 237 -7.01 17.17 13.26
N PRO A 238 -7.08 18.22 12.41
CA PRO A 238 -6.44 18.21 11.10
C PRO A 238 -4.90 18.14 11.15
N ASN A 239 -4.29 18.40 12.31
CA ASN A 239 -2.84 18.33 12.52
C ASN A 239 -2.37 16.95 13.03
N SER A 240 -3.29 16.10 13.48
CA SER A 240 -3.01 14.74 13.94
C SER A 240 -2.30 13.91 12.86
N MET A 241 -1.52 12.92 13.28
CA MET A 241 -0.93 11.97 12.35
C MET A 241 -2.02 11.17 11.62
N THR A 242 -3.12 10.86 12.32
CA THR A 242 -4.28 10.15 11.78
C THR A 242 -4.92 10.91 10.61
N ALA A 243 -5.23 12.19 10.79
CA ALA A 243 -5.81 13.02 9.72
C ALA A 243 -4.86 13.15 8.51
N LYS A 244 -3.55 13.26 8.75
CA LYS A 244 -2.54 13.29 7.67
C LYS A 244 -2.52 11.97 6.88
N ARG A 245 -2.60 10.83 7.57
CA ARG A 245 -2.62 9.50 6.92
C ARG A 245 -3.92 9.24 6.16
N TRP A 246 -5.05 9.73 6.65
CA TRP A 246 -6.31 9.73 5.90
C TRP A 246 -6.20 10.51 4.59
N LYS A 247 -5.61 11.71 4.62
CA LYS A 247 -5.34 12.49 3.40
C LYS A 247 -4.42 11.75 2.43
N ILE A 248 -3.41 11.05 2.93
CA ILE A 248 -2.54 10.19 2.11
C ILE A 248 -3.35 9.06 1.48
N TYR A 249 -4.15 8.34 2.26
CA TYR A 249 -5.00 7.26 1.76
C TYR A 249 -5.94 7.76 0.66
N GLU A 250 -6.64 8.87 0.88
CA GLU A 250 -7.51 9.46 -0.15
C GLU A 250 -6.74 9.87 -1.40
N ALA A 251 -5.55 10.47 -1.26
CA ALA A 251 -4.72 10.87 -2.38
C ALA A 251 -4.26 9.64 -3.19
N LEU A 252 -3.90 8.55 -2.50
CA LEU A 252 -3.57 7.26 -3.12
C LEU A 252 -4.77 6.68 -3.85
N TRP A 253 -5.95 6.68 -3.22
CA TRP A 253 -7.20 6.17 -3.79
C TRP A 253 -7.63 6.95 -5.04
N LYS A 254 -7.45 8.28 -5.02
CA LYS A 254 -7.75 9.19 -6.13
C LYS A 254 -6.65 9.23 -7.20
N GLY A 255 -5.48 8.65 -6.96
CA GLY A 255 -4.35 8.63 -7.89
C GLY A 255 -3.69 10.00 -8.09
N GLN A 256 -3.65 10.80 -7.02
CA GLN A 256 -3.11 12.16 -7.05
C GLN A 256 -1.57 12.16 -7.03
N LYS A 257 -0.96 13.14 -7.71
CA LYS A 257 0.50 13.34 -7.64
C LYS A 257 0.97 13.57 -6.19
N PRO A 258 2.16 13.08 -5.79
CA PRO A 258 3.19 12.45 -6.62
C PRO A 258 2.93 10.98 -6.96
N TYR A 259 1.88 10.38 -6.41
CA TYR A 259 1.44 9.01 -6.65
C TYR A 259 0.79 8.94 -8.03
N LYS A 260 1.62 8.88 -9.08
CA LYS A 260 1.19 8.92 -10.49
C LYS A 260 0.06 7.93 -10.83
N MET A 261 -0.20 6.92 -10.01
CA MET A 261 -1.21 5.89 -10.18
C MET A 261 -1.71 5.36 -8.81
N ILE A 262 -2.93 4.81 -8.79
CA ILE A 262 -3.62 4.28 -7.60
C ILE A 262 -3.10 2.87 -7.28
N PRO A 263 -2.37 2.63 -6.17
CA PRO A 263 -1.83 1.30 -5.87
C PRO A 263 -2.93 0.22 -5.78
N TYR A 264 -4.09 0.58 -5.21
CA TYR A 264 -5.22 -0.32 -4.97
C TYR A 264 -5.93 -0.85 -6.23
N THR A 265 -5.73 -0.22 -7.41
CA THR A 265 -6.31 -0.71 -8.68
C THR A 265 -5.31 -1.52 -9.51
N THR A 266 -4.05 -1.53 -9.11
CA THR A 266 -2.95 -2.11 -9.90
C THR A 266 -2.71 -3.57 -9.57
N ILE A 267 -3.23 -4.04 -8.43
CA ILE A 267 -3.17 -5.42 -7.97
C ILE A 267 -4.47 -5.75 -7.23
N PRO A 268 -5.22 -6.80 -7.62
CA PRO A 268 -6.40 -7.24 -6.88
C PRO A 268 -6.05 -7.64 -5.45
N PHE A 269 -6.95 -7.35 -4.50
CA PHE A 269 -6.72 -7.67 -3.09
C PHE A 269 -6.58 -9.18 -2.86
N ASP A 270 -7.34 -9.99 -3.58
CA ASP A 270 -7.39 -11.45 -3.54
C ASP A 270 -6.33 -12.14 -4.42
N THR A 271 -5.32 -11.40 -4.89
CA THR A 271 -4.21 -11.96 -5.68
C THR A 271 -3.59 -13.16 -4.98
N PRO A 272 -3.46 -14.33 -5.64
CA PRO A 272 -2.77 -15.47 -5.06
C PRO A 272 -1.31 -15.13 -4.72
N LEU A 273 -0.96 -15.26 -3.45
CA LEU A 273 0.37 -14.95 -2.95
C LEU A 273 1.29 -16.17 -3.03
N SER A 274 2.44 -16.01 -3.66
CA SER A 274 3.45 -17.06 -3.85
C SER A 274 4.70 -16.81 -3.03
N LYS A 275 5.28 -17.90 -2.51
CA LYS A 275 6.58 -17.94 -1.82
C LYS A 275 7.75 -18.19 -2.78
N GLU A 276 7.48 -18.46 -4.04
CA GLU A 276 8.51 -18.70 -5.05
C GLU A 276 9.26 -17.41 -5.40
N ILE A 277 10.59 -17.48 -5.42
CA ILE A 277 11.45 -16.37 -5.85
C ILE A 277 11.46 -16.33 -7.39
N MET A 278 10.64 -15.46 -7.95
CA MET A 278 10.49 -15.28 -9.40
C MET A 278 11.26 -14.07 -9.95
N THR A 279 11.98 -13.35 -9.10
CA THR A 279 12.60 -12.05 -9.39
C THR A 279 14.12 -12.09 -9.20
N ASP A 280 14.81 -11.05 -9.63
CA ASP A 280 16.16 -10.79 -9.13
C ASP A 280 16.15 -10.29 -7.68
N LYS A 281 17.35 -9.98 -7.14
CA LYS A 281 17.51 -9.47 -5.77
C LYS A 281 16.82 -8.12 -5.51
N TYR A 282 16.40 -7.39 -6.55
CA TYR A 282 15.70 -6.10 -6.44
C TYR A 282 14.18 -6.25 -6.52
N GLY A 283 13.68 -7.49 -6.61
CA GLY A 283 12.26 -7.75 -6.81
C GLY A 283 11.82 -7.60 -8.28
N ILE A 284 12.75 -7.46 -9.24
CA ILE A 284 12.43 -7.21 -10.65
C ILE A 284 12.24 -8.53 -11.40
N MET A 285 11.06 -8.69 -12.00
CA MET A 285 10.69 -9.85 -12.83
C MET A 285 11.57 -9.93 -14.10
N PRO A 286 11.94 -11.13 -14.58
CA PRO A 286 12.84 -11.34 -15.71
C PRO A 286 12.51 -10.52 -16.98
N ALA A 287 11.22 -10.36 -17.28
CA ALA A 287 10.75 -9.59 -18.44
C ALA A 287 11.19 -8.11 -18.43
N TYR A 288 11.43 -7.54 -17.24
CA TYR A 288 11.78 -6.14 -17.05
C TYR A 288 13.27 -5.90 -16.85
N GLN A 289 14.05 -6.92 -16.47
CA GLN A 289 15.46 -6.77 -16.09
C GLN A 289 16.29 -6.06 -17.17
N LYS A 290 16.02 -6.28 -18.45
CA LYS A 290 16.69 -5.58 -19.57
C LYS A 290 16.58 -4.06 -19.52
N HIS A 291 15.51 -3.51 -18.92
CA HIS A 291 15.28 -2.07 -18.76
C HIS A 291 16.01 -1.47 -17.55
N TYR A 292 16.52 -2.33 -16.66
CA TYR A 292 17.23 -1.98 -15.44
C TYR A 292 18.71 -2.39 -15.49
N LYS A 293 19.15 -3.02 -16.58
CA LYS A 293 20.53 -3.42 -16.84
C LYS A 293 21.45 -2.29 -17.30
N THR A 294 20.99 -1.03 -17.29
CA THR A 294 21.81 0.13 -17.68
C THR A 294 22.04 1.05 -16.49
N GLU A 295 23.25 0.93 -15.95
CA GLU A 295 24.10 1.88 -15.18
C GLU A 295 24.80 1.10 -14.06
N ASN A 296 25.72 0.20 -14.43
CA ASN A 296 26.87 -0.28 -13.63
C ASN A 296 27.63 -1.38 -14.43
N SER A 297 28.10 -1.02 -15.62
CA SER A 297 29.29 -1.62 -16.22
C SER A 297 30.45 -0.65 -16.06
#